data_AF-A0A348UM00-F1
#
_entry.id   AF-A0A348UM00-F1
#
_cell.length_a   1.000
_cell.length_b   1.000
_cell.length_c   1.000
_cell.angle_alpha   90.00
_cell.angle_beta   90.00
_cell.angle_gamma   90.00
#
_symmetry.space_group_name_H-M   'P 1'
#
loop_
_entity.id
_entity.type
_entity.pdbx_description
1 polymer ?
#
loop_
_entity_poly.entity_id
_entity_poly.type
_entity_poly.pdbx_seq_one_letter_code
_entity_poly.pdbx_strand_id
1 'polypeptide(L)' 'GVAGKIGRPADARACLDAGVDFVLLGRAAILQHDFPARAAANPDFEPVTLPVTRDYLRAEGLGSAFVGYISGWPGFVQD' A
#
# COMPACT_ATOMS: atom_id res chain seq x y z
N GLY A 1 9.89 -3.77 15.04
CA GLY A 1 9.15 -3.25 13.87
C GLY A 1 7.69 -2.99 14.19
N VAL A 2 7.03 -2.11 13.44
CA VAL A 2 5.61 -1.72 13.65
C VAL A 2 4.76 -1.86 12.39
N ALA A 3 3.46 -2.06 12.56
CA ALA A 3 2.47 -2.14 11.50
C ALA A 3 1.19 -1.42 11.91
N GLY A 4 0.33 -1.13 10.94
CA GLY A 4 -1.04 -0.63 11.19
C GLY A 4 -1.28 0.75 10.60
N LYS A 5 -2.13 0.81 9.57
CA LYS A 5 -2.55 2.05 8.87
C LYS A 5 -1.40 2.95 8.39
N ILE A 6 -0.20 2.40 8.20
CA ILE A 6 0.92 3.10 7.55
C ILE A 6 0.60 3.12 6.05
N GLY A 7 0.15 4.28 5.58
CA GLY A 7 -0.37 4.45 4.23
C GLY A 7 0.48 5.39 3.37
N ARG A 8 1.10 6.41 3.96
CA ARG A 8 1.91 7.43 3.29
C ARG A 8 3.38 7.33 3.68
N PRO A 9 4.32 7.82 2.84
CA PRO A 9 5.74 7.87 3.20
C PRO A 9 6.00 8.61 4.52
N ALA A 10 5.25 9.69 4.78
CA ALA A 10 5.33 10.44 6.03
C ALA A 10 4.96 9.60 7.27
N ASP A 11 3.98 8.70 7.15
CA ASP A 11 3.59 7.81 8.26
C ASP A 11 4.72 6.81 8.58
N ALA A 12 5.36 6.28 7.54
CA ALA A 12 6.51 5.38 7.67
C ALA A 12 7.72 6.12 8.28
N ARG A 13 8.01 7.35 7.82
CA ARG A 13 9.07 8.20 8.36
C ARG A 13 8.84 8.48 9.85
N ALA A 14 7.64 8.88 10.23
CA ALA A 14 7.30 9.16 11.63
C ALA A 14 7.53 7.95 12.55
N CYS A 15 7.23 6.74 12.06
CA CYS A 15 7.49 5.51 12.81
C CYS A 15 9.00 5.23 12.98
N LEU A 16 9.80 5.44 11.93
CA LEU A 16 11.24 5.27 11.98
C LEU A 16 11.90 6.31 12.91
N ASP A 17 11.47 7.57 12.83
CA ASP A 17 11.99 8.66 13.66
C ASP A 17 11.65 8.47 15.14
N ALA A 18 10.58 7.71 15.45
CA ALA A 18 10.24 7.29 16.81
C ALA A 18 11.13 6.16 17.36
N GLY A 19 12.16 5.72 16.62
CA GLY A 19 13.14 4.73 17.07
C GLY A 19 12.78 3.28 16.74
N VAL A 20 11.84 3.04 15.80
CA VAL A 20 11.50 1.69 15.36
C VAL A 20 12.50 1.18 14.33
N ASP A 21 12.93 -0.08 14.46
CA ASP A 21 13.92 -0.69 13.55
C ASP A 21 13.43 -0.86 12.09
N PHE A 22 12.13 -1.14 11.90
CA PHE A 22 11.52 -1.32 10.59
C PHE A 22 9.99 -1.15 10.63
N VAL A 23 9.42 -0.76 9.50
CA VAL A 23 7.96 -0.63 9.28
C VAL A 23 7.45 -1.72 8.34
N LEU A 24 6.29 -2.28 8.64
CA LEU A 24 5.62 -3.26 7.77
C LEU A 24 4.48 -2.58 7.00
N LEU A 25 4.50 -2.73 5.67
CA LEU A 25 3.47 -2.22 4.78
C LEU A 25 2.50 -3.35 4.42
N GLY A 26 1.22 -3.17 4.76
CA GLY A 26 0.14 -4.09 4.40
C GLY A 26 -0.58 -3.65 3.13
N ARG A 27 -1.72 -2.98 3.27
CA ARG A 27 -2.53 -2.49 2.13
C ARG A 27 -1.73 -1.56 1.20
N ALA A 28 -0.83 -0.74 1.73
CA ALA A 28 0.03 0.12 0.91
C ALA A 28 0.88 -0.71 -0.09
N ALA A 29 1.42 -1.86 0.34
CA ALA A 29 2.19 -2.74 -0.54
C ALA A 29 1.33 -3.54 -1.52
N ILE A 30 0.05 -3.82 -1.18
CA ILE A 30 -0.91 -4.42 -2.11
C ILE A 30 -1.28 -3.41 -3.23
N LEU A 31 -1.42 -2.14 -2.85
CA LEU A 31 -1.86 -1.08 -3.75
C LEU A 31 -0.74 -0.51 -4.61
N GLN A 32 0.50 -0.54 -4.12
CA GLN A 32 1.68 -0.02 -4.80
C GLN A 32 2.86 -0.91 -4.46
N HIS A 33 3.12 -1.91 -5.30
CA HIS A 33 4.16 -2.93 -5.04
C HIS A 33 5.56 -2.33 -4.88
N ASP A 34 5.79 -1.18 -5.50
CA ASP A 34 7.03 -0.40 -5.52
C ASP A 34 7.05 0.76 -4.50
N PHE A 35 6.13 0.77 -3.52
CA PHE A 35 6.02 1.81 -2.50
C PHE A 35 7.37 2.22 -1.88
N PRO A 36 8.26 1.31 -1.43
CA PRO A 36 9.55 1.72 -0.86
C PRO A 36 10.45 2.43 -1.86
N ALA A 37 10.45 2.00 -3.12
CA ALA A 37 11.23 2.64 -4.18
C ALA A 37 10.67 4.04 -4.50
N ARG A 38 9.34 4.18 -4.57
CA ARG A 38 8.68 5.49 -4.74
C ARG A 38 8.97 6.43 -3.58
N ALA A 39 8.92 5.94 -2.33
CA ALA A 39 9.20 6.74 -1.14
C ALA A 39 10.66 7.21 -1.11
N ALA A 40 11.60 6.38 -1.58
CA ALA A 40 13.00 6.76 -1.68
C ALA A 40 13.24 7.82 -2.78
N ALA A 41 12.55 7.71 -3.92
CA ALA A 41 12.67 8.65 -5.03
C ALA A 41 11.92 9.98 -4.79
N ASN A 42 10.76 9.92 -4.15
CA ASN A 42 9.91 11.06 -3.81
C ASN A 42 9.30 10.84 -2.42
N PRO A 43 9.91 11.40 -1.36
CA PRO A 43 9.39 11.28 0.02
C PRO A 43 7.99 11.86 0.24
N ASP A 44 7.49 12.68 -0.68
CA ASP A 44 6.19 13.36 -0.59
C ASP A 44 5.16 12.80 -1.59
N PHE A 45 5.39 11.62 -2.17
CA PHE A 45 4.42 11.06 -3.11
C PHE A 45 3.10 10.73 -2.41
N GLU A 46 2.00 10.97 -3.11
CA GLU A 46 0.67 10.62 -2.65
C GLU A 46 0.29 9.19 -3.11
N PRO A 47 0.02 8.27 -2.17
CA PRO A 47 -0.40 6.92 -2.48
C PRO A 47 -1.76 6.88 -3.17
N VAL A 48 -1.99 5.83 -3.96
CA VAL A 48 -3.33 5.56 -4.48
C VAL A 48 -4.31 5.35 -3.32
N THR A 49 -5.54 5.84 -3.50
CA THR A 49 -6.61 5.70 -2.52
C THR A 49 -7.59 4.61 -2.94
N LEU A 50 -8.24 4.01 -1.95
CA LEU A 50 -9.33 3.06 -2.18
C LEU A 50 -10.65 3.80 -2.46
N PRO A 51 -11.59 3.19 -3.21
CA PRO A 51 -11.45 1.91 -3.89
C PRO A 51 -10.63 2.00 -5.19
N VAL A 52 -10.01 0.91 -5.62
CA VAL A 52 -9.29 0.79 -6.90
C VAL A 52 -9.97 -0.21 -7.82
N THR A 53 -9.63 -0.22 -9.11
CA THR A 53 -10.20 -1.18 -10.06
C THR A 53 -9.49 -2.54 -10.00
N ARG A 54 -10.15 -3.59 -10.48
CA ARG A 54 -9.52 -4.92 -10.66
C ARG A 54 -8.32 -4.85 -11.61
N ASP A 55 -8.43 -4.02 -12.65
CA ASP A 55 -7.35 -3.85 -13.64
C ASP A 55 -6.14 -3.15 -13.04
N TYR A 56 -6.35 -2.14 -12.18
CA TYR A 56 -5.27 -1.52 -11.42
C TYR A 56 -4.53 -2.57 -10.57
N LEU A 57 -5.26 -3.40 -9.83
CA LEU A 57 -4.65 -4.44 -9.00
C LEU A 57 -3.87 -5.48 -9.82
N ARG A 58 -4.35 -5.83 -11.02
CA ARG A 58 -3.60 -6.71 -11.94
C ARG A 58 -2.32 -6.04 -12.43
N ALA A 59 -2.35 -4.73 -12.72
CA ALA A 59 -1.17 -3.96 -13.11
C ALA A 59 -0.12 -3.89 -11.97
N GLU A 60 -0.57 -3.91 -10.72
CA GLU A 60 0.29 -4.04 -9.52
C GLU A 60 0.79 -5.48 -9.28
N GLY A 61 0.50 -6.43 -10.18
CA GLY A 61 1.04 -7.79 -10.17
C GLY A 61 0.19 -8.82 -9.41
N LEU A 62 -1.03 -8.47 -8.99
CA LEU A 62 -1.88 -9.39 -8.23
C LEU A 62 -2.54 -10.42 -9.18
N GLY A 63 -2.42 -11.70 -8.82
CA GLY A 63 -3.08 -12.80 -9.54
C GLY A 63 -4.60 -12.80 -9.37
N SER A 64 -5.32 -13.33 -10.36
CA SER A 64 -6.80 -13.31 -10.43
C SER A 64 -7.50 -13.87 -9.18
N ALA A 65 -6.97 -14.94 -8.58
CA ALA A 65 -7.54 -15.53 -7.37
C ALA A 65 -7.48 -14.55 -6.18
N PHE A 66 -6.34 -13.84 -6.04
CA PHE A 66 -6.17 -12.87 -4.97
C PHE A 66 -7.00 -11.61 -5.21
N VAL A 67 -7.08 -11.14 -6.46
CA VAL A 67 -8.02 -10.06 -6.84
C VAL A 67 -9.46 -10.44 -6.51
N GLY A 68 -9.87 -11.68 -6.78
CA GLY A 68 -11.18 -12.20 -6.40
C GLY A 68 -11.43 -12.17 -4.89
N TYR A 69 -10.46 -12.61 -4.10
CA TYR A 69 -10.53 -12.59 -2.63
C TYR A 69 -10.67 -11.16 -2.08
N ILE A 70 -9.80 -10.21 -2.47
CA ILE A 70 -9.82 -8.83 -1.95
C ILE A 70 -11.03 -8.03 -2.45
N SER A 71 -11.65 -8.43 -3.58
CA SER A 71 -12.90 -7.81 -4.06
C SER A 71 -14.07 -8.00 -3.08
N GLY A 72 -13.98 -8.98 -2.16
CA GLY A 72 -14.97 -9.16 -1.09
C GLY A 72 -14.82 -8.17 0.08
N TRP A 73 -13.76 -7.36 0.11
CA TRP A 73 -13.54 -6.38 1.18
C TRP A 73 -14.30 -5.09 0.88
N PRO A 74 -15.23 -4.66 1.76
CA PRO A 74 -16.03 -3.45 1.52
C PRO A 74 -15.16 -2.21 1.27
N GLY A 75 -15.44 -1.51 0.18
CA GLY A 75 -14.74 -0.28 -0.21
C GLY A 75 -13.31 -0.48 -0.71
N PHE A 76 -12.89 -1.72 -1.01
CA PHE A 76 -11.55 -1.97 -1.53
C PHE A 76 -11.48 -1.93 -3.06
N VAL A 77 -12.43 -2.58 -3.73
CA VAL A 77 -12.49 -2.66 -5.19
C VAL A 77 -13.75 -1.98 -5.70
N GLN A 78 -13.60 -1.19 -6.77
CA GLN A 78 -14.71 -0.67 -7.58
C GLN A 78 -14.61 -1.24 -9.00
N ASP A 79 -15.75 -1.36 -9.67
CA ASP A 79 -15.83 -1.85 -11.06
C ASP A 79 -15.40 -0.79 -12.07
#